data_AF-A0A6A7B9L3-F1
#
_entry.id   AF-A0A6A7B9L3-F1
#
_cell.length_a   1.000
_cell.length_b   1.000
_cell.length_c   1.000
_cell.angle_alpha   90.00
_cell.angle_beta   90.00
_cell.angle_gamma   90.00
#
_symmetry.space_group_name_H-M   'P 1'
#
loop_
_entity.id
_entity.type
_entity.pdbx_description
1 polymer ?
#
loop_
_entity_poly.entity_id
_entity_poly.type
_entity_poly.pdbx_seq_one_letter_code
_entity_poly.pdbx_strand_id
1 'polypeptide(L)' 'MIGVGPTITQEGDVLVVLFGKTCFPFLLRPVGNLWRFVGSCYIHALRDSKVIDRWKESGEPAEDFMIY' A
#
# COMPACT_ATOMS: atom_id res chain seq x y z
N MET A 1 -7.83 3.91 -14.49
CA MET A 1 -7.16 3.07 -13.48
C MET A 1 -8.24 2.30 -12.74
N ILE A 2 -8.11 0.99 -12.60
CA ILE A 2 -9.11 0.14 -11.92
C ILE A 2 -8.41 -0.57 -10.77
N GLY A 3 -9.02 -0.47 -9.59
CA GLY A 3 -8.59 -1.17 -8.37
C GLY A 3 -9.78 -1.81 -7.66
N VAL A 4 -9.52 -2.90 -6.95
CA VAL A 4 -10.50 -3.63 -6.14
C VAL A 4 -9.92 -3.79 -4.74
N GLY A 5 -10.62 -3.29 -3.73
CA GLY A 5 -10.27 -3.43 -2.32
C GLY A 5 -11.27 -4.30 -1.56
N PRO A 6 -10.99 -4.62 -0.29
CA PRO A 6 -11.94 -5.28 0.61
C PRO A 6 -13.25 -4.49 0.74
N THR A 7 -14.35 -5.15 1.09
CA THR A 7 -15.66 -4.48 1.28
C THR A 7 -15.63 -3.40 2.36
N ILE A 8 -14.68 -3.46 3.29
CA ILE A 8 -14.49 -2.48 4.37
C ILE A 8 -13.65 -1.26 3.95
N THR A 9 -13.22 -1.19 2.68
CA THR A 9 -12.50 -0.03 2.15
C THR A 9 -13.38 1.21 2.25
N GLN A 10 -12.77 2.32 2.65
CA GLN A 10 -13.46 3.60 2.77
C GLN A 10 -12.55 4.75 2.32
N GLU A 11 -13.13 5.94 2.17
CA GLU A 11 -12.35 7.15 1.88
C GLU A 11 -11.36 7.46 3.01
N GLY A 12 -10.12 7.80 2.62
CA GLY A 12 -9.01 8.02 3.55
C GLY A 12 -8.14 6.78 3.81
N ASP A 13 -8.48 5.62 3.24
CA ASP A 13 -7.57 4.48 3.20
C ASP A 13 -6.37 4.79 2.28
N VAL A 14 -5.18 4.49 2.77
CA VAL A 14 -3.90 4.74 2.10
C VAL A 14 -3.37 3.45 1.50
N LEU A 15 -3.00 3.54 0.24
CA LEU A 15 -2.38 2.46 -0.51
C LEU A 15 -0.89 2.39 -0.18
N VAL A 16 -0.42 1.21 0.24
CA VAL A 16 1.00 0.97 0.53
C VAL A 16 1.50 -0.30 -0.15
N VAL A 17 2.81 -0.36 -0.34
CA VAL A 17 3.53 -1.58 -0.71
C VAL A 17 4.46 -1.92 0.44
N LEU A 18 4.28 -3.10 1.04
CA LEU A 18 5.08 -3.57 2.17
C LEU A 18 6.32 -4.31 1.66
N PHE A 19 7.50 -3.94 2.15
CA PHE A 19 8.74 -4.66 1.87
C PHE A 19 8.76 -5.99 2.64
N GLY A 20 9.09 -7.10 1.98
CA GLY A 20 9.33 -8.39 2.67
C GLY A 20 8.80 -9.65 1.97
N LYS A 21 7.63 -9.60 1.33
CA LYS A 21 7.13 -10.65 0.42
C LYS A 21 6.23 -10.05 -0.64
N THR A 22 6.38 -10.54 -1.88
CA THR A 22 5.60 -10.33 -3.12
C THR A 22 5.00 -8.93 -3.26
N CYS A 23 5.40 -8.18 -4.29
CA CYS A 23 4.87 -6.86 -4.66
C CYS A 23 3.34 -6.86 -4.79
N PHE A 24 2.64 -6.76 -3.67
CA PHE A 24 1.20 -6.81 -3.56
C PHE A 24 0.77 -5.58 -2.78
N PRO A 25 -0.19 -4.80 -3.31
CA PRO A 25 -0.60 -3.59 -2.64
C PRO A 25 -1.55 -3.91 -1.48
N PHE A 26 -1.44 -3.12 -0.42
CA PHE A 26 -2.27 -3.20 0.78
C PHE A 26 -2.90 -1.84 1.07
N LEU A 27 -4.00 -1.87 1.79
CA LEU A 27 -4.65 -0.68 2.32
C LEU A 27 -4.39 -0.57 3.83
N LEU A 28 -3.96 0.61 4.25
CA LEU A 28 -3.84 0.99 5.65
C LEU A 28 -4.77 2.16 5.95
N ARG A 29 -5.31 2.20 7.16
CA ARG A 29 -6.15 3.31 7.62
C ARG A 29 -5.48 4.04 8.78
N PRO A 30 -5.28 5.36 8.69
CA PRO A 30 -4.70 6.12 9.79
C PRO A 30 -5.67 6.16 10.97
N VAL A 31 -5.18 5.85 12.17
CA VAL A 31 -5.93 5.94 13.43
C VAL A 31 -5.01 6.53 14.51
N GLY A 32 -5.08 7.85 14.68
CA GLY A 32 -4.15 8.58 15.54
C GLY A 32 -2.71 8.46 15.01
N ASN A 33 -1.81 7.96 15.84
CA ASN A 33 -0.40 7.73 15.49
C ASN A 33 -0.11 6.31 15.00
N LEU A 34 -1.16 5.52 14.75
CA LEU A 34 -1.06 4.11 14.35
C LEU A 34 -1.79 3.87 13.05
N TRP A 35 -1.48 2.75 12.40
CA TRP A 35 -2.13 2.33 11.17
C TRP A 35 -2.93 1.05 11.41
N ARG A 36 -4.20 1.05 11.01
CA ARG A 36 -4.99 -0.17 10.97
C ARG A 36 -4.74 -0.86 9.64
N PHE A 37 -4.39 -2.14 9.67
CA PHE A 37 -4.35 -2.94 8.45
C PHE A 37 -5.76 -3.25 7.95
N VAL A 38 -6.13 -2.73 6.78
CA VAL A 38 -7.46 -2.92 6.19
C VAL A 38 -7.51 -4.23 5.40
N GLY A 39 -6.47 -4.49 4.58
CA GLY A 39 -6.37 -5.73 3.82
C GLY A 39 -5.57 -5.59 2.53
N SER A 40 -5.43 -6.71 1.82
CA SER A 40 -4.87 -6.71 0.47
C SER A 40 -5.84 -6.10 -0.52
N CYS A 41 -5.30 -5.43 -1.54
CA CYS A 41 -6.09 -4.94 -2.66
C CYS A 41 -5.43 -5.36 -3.97
N TYR A 42 -6.18 -5.24 -5.05
CA TYR A 42 -5.67 -5.47 -6.39
C TYR A 42 -5.74 -4.17 -7.17
N ILE A 43 -4.63 -3.74 -7.72
CA ILE A 43 -4.59 -2.61 -8.64
C ILE A 43 -3.98 -3.10 -9.93
N HIS A 44 -4.79 -3.10 -10.99
CA HIS A 44 -4.36 -3.61 -12.29
C HIS A 44 -3.12 -2.89 -12.80
N ALA A 45 -3.07 -1.57 -12.61
CA ALA A 45 -1.94 -0.74 -13.00
C ALA A 45 -0.64 -1.08 -12.25
N LEU A 46 -0.70 -1.68 -11.06
CA LEU A 46 0.48 -2.01 -10.28
C LEU A 46 1.14 -3.33 -10.69
N ARG A 47 0.38 -4.26 -11.30
CA ARG A 47 0.89 -5.58 -11.69
C ARG A 47 2.08 -5.49 -12.65
N ASP A 48 1.97 -4.61 -13.63
CA ASP A 48 3.00 -4.40 -14.66
C ASP A 48 3.80 -3.11 -14.36
N SER A 49 3.59 -2.53 -13.17
CA SER A 49 4.30 -1.32 -12.77
C SER A 49 5.71 -1.63 -12.28
N LYS A 50 6.65 -0.84 -12.75
CA LYS A 50 8.00 -0.75 -12.18
C LYS A 50 8.03 0.13 -10.93
N VAL A 51 6.97 0.11 -10.10
CA VAL A 51 6.83 1.08 -8.98
C VAL A 51 7.96 0.92 -7.97
N ILE A 52 8.38 -0.32 -7.71
CA ILE A 52 9.51 -0.63 -6.82
C ILE A 52 10.83 -0.18 -7.44
N ASP A 53 11.03 -0.38 -8.75
CA ASP A 53 12.25 0.06 -9.42
C ASP A 53 12.34 1.58 -9.46
N ARG A 54 11.23 2.26 -9.74
CA ARG A 54 11.15 3.74 -9.68
C ARG A 54 11.41 4.27 -8.28
N TRP A 55 10.87 3.62 -7.25
CA TRP A 55 11.17 3.98 -5.86
C TRP A 55 12.67 3.83 -5.57
N LYS A 56 13.29 2.69 -5.96
CA LYS A 56 14.74 2.48 -5.84
C LYS A 56 15.56 3.54 -6.58
N GLU A 57 15.14 3.93 -7.79
CA GLU A 57 15.79 4.95 -8.61
C GLU A 57 15.62 6.36 -8.02
N SER A 58 14.48 6.64 -7.37
CA SER A 58 14.20 7.94 -6.74
C SER A 58 15.06 8.20 -5.51
N GLY A 59 15.47 7.15 -4.79
CA GLY A 59 16.19 7.27 -3.52
C GLY A 59 15.32 7.78 -2.36
N GLU A 60 14.00 7.88 -2.54
CA GLU A 60 13.07 8.29 -1.49
C GLU A 60 13.12 7.29 -0.30
N PRO A 61 13.10 7.78 0.94
CA PRO A 61 13.16 6.90 2.11
C PRO A 61 11.93 5.99 2.17
N ALA A 62 12.13 4.76 2.67
CA ALA A 62 11.03 3.95 3.15
C ALA A 62 10.56 4.52 4.51
N GLU A 63 9.25 4.51 4.74
CA GLU A 63 8.67 4.92 6.02
C GLU A 63 8.36 3.70 6.88
N ASP A 64 8.83 3.72 8.12
CA ASP A 64 8.46 2.74 9.13
C ASP A 64 7.21 3.21 9.89
N PHE A 65 6.29 2.28 10.14
CA PHE A 65 5.07 2.57 10.85
C PHE A 65 4.59 1.38 11.68
N MET A 66 3.77 1.67 12.68
CA MET A 66 3.23 0.68 13.59
C MET A 66 1.79 0.31 13.22
N ILE A 67 1.54 -0.99 13.11
CA ILE A 67 0.21 -1.56 12.89
C ILE A 67 -0.38 -2.01 14.25
N TYR A 68 -1.69 -1.87 14.44
CA TYR A 68 -2.41 -2.38 15.62
C TYR A 68 -3.63 -3.24 15.25
#